data_AF-A0A645IV19-F1
#
_entry.id   AF-A0A645IV19-F1
#
_cell.length_a   1.000
_cell.length_b   1.000
_cell.length_c   1.000
_cell.angle_alpha   90.00
_cell.angle_beta   90.00
_cell.angle_gamma   90.00
#
_symmetry.space_group_name_H-M   'P 1'
#
loop_
_entity.id
_entity.type
_entity.pdbx_description
1 polymer ?
#
loop_
_entity_poly.entity_id
_entity_poly.type
_entity_poly.pdbx_seq_one_letter_code
_entity_poly.pdbx_strand_id
1 'polypeptide(L)'
;MKAAEAAGTKVIGVDVDQSAESDTVITSSMKNLAKSVYDALDAYYAGNFPGGTSVSLDATVEGVQLPMENSRFEKFTQADYDAIYGKIVAQEIEILNDAAVVEKAGKPAEEVTAGDIVTEKVKVEVIK
;
A
#
# COMPACT_ATOMS: atom_id res chain seq x y z
N MET A 1 6.41 13.65 7.16
CA MET A 1 7.87 13.62 6.86
C MET A 1 8.73 14.31 7.90
N LYS A 2 8.41 15.54 8.33
CA LYS A 2 9.22 16.31 9.30
C LYS A 2 9.61 15.55 10.58
N ALA A 3 8.74 14.69 11.11
CA ALA A 3 9.08 13.86 12.27
C ALA A 3 10.19 12.84 11.97
N ALA A 4 10.14 12.16 10.80
CA ALA A 4 11.19 11.24 10.38
C ALA A 4 12.51 11.97 10.12
N GLU A 5 12.45 13.16 9.52
CA GLU A 5 13.63 14.03 9.34
C GLU A 5 14.26 14.41 10.68
N ALA A 6 13.44 14.88 11.63
CA ALA A 6 13.91 15.27 12.96
C ALA A 6 14.49 14.09 13.76
N ALA A 7 13.94 12.89 13.56
CA ALA A 7 14.40 11.67 14.22
C ALA A 7 15.54 10.97 13.47
N GLY A 8 15.90 11.41 12.27
CA GLY A 8 16.86 10.71 11.41
C GLY A 8 16.38 9.32 10.97
N THR A 9 15.07 9.09 10.93
CA THR A 9 14.45 7.81 10.58
C THR A 9 13.83 7.85 9.18
N LYS A 10 13.16 6.76 8.79
CA LYS A 10 12.56 6.57 7.48
C LYS A 10 11.03 6.68 7.57
N VAL A 11 10.40 7.01 6.44
CA VAL A 11 8.93 7.07 6.32
C VAL A 11 8.48 6.46 5.00
N ILE A 12 7.27 5.88 5.02
CA ILE A 12 6.55 5.47 3.81
C ILE A 12 5.47 6.52 3.55
N GLY A 13 5.49 7.14 2.36
CA GLY A 13 4.47 8.08 1.92
C GLY A 13 3.15 7.39 1.55
N VAL A 14 2.13 8.17 1.23
CA VAL A 14 0.80 7.67 0.86
C VAL A 14 0.20 8.47 -0.29
N ASP A 15 -0.83 7.89 -0.91
CA ASP A 15 -1.64 8.47 -2.00
C ASP A 15 -0.86 8.67 -3.31
N VAL A 16 0.17 9.51 -3.31
CA VAL A 16 1.02 9.80 -4.48
C VAL A 16 2.50 9.47 -4.21
N ASP A 17 3.34 9.56 -5.24
CA ASP A 17 4.78 9.51 -5.04
C ASP A 17 5.25 10.77 -4.32
N GLN A 18 5.71 10.61 -3.08
CA GLN A 18 6.17 11.70 -2.24
C GLN A 18 7.70 11.69 -2.05
N SER A 19 8.43 10.92 -2.87
CA SER A 19 9.90 10.82 -2.79
C SER A 19 10.61 12.18 -2.86
N ALA A 20 10.06 13.14 -3.59
CA ALA A 20 10.58 14.50 -3.73
C ALA A 20 10.35 15.38 -2.49
N GLU A 21 9.43 15.02 -1.60
CA GLU A 21 9.14 15.80 -0.40
C GLU A 21 10.23 15.67 0.69
N SER A 22 10.96 14.53 0.71
CA SER A 22 12.05 14.29 1.66
C SER A 22 12.90 13.07 1.30
N ASP A 23 14.21 13.13 1.59
CA ASP A 23 15.12 11.98 1.50
C ASP A 23 14.79 10.85 2.49
N THR A 24 13.96 11.13 3.49
CA THR A 24 13.49 10.12 4.46
C THR A 24 12.43 9.18 3.89
N VAL A 25 11.81 9.54 2.76
CA VAL A 25 10.80 8.73 2.10
C VAL A 25 11.47 7.55 1.42
N ILE A 26 11.22 6.33 1.90
CA ILE A 26 11.79 5.12 1.29
C ILE A 26 10.93 4.59 0.14
N THR A 27 9.64 4.84 0.16
CA THR A 27 8.67 4.56 -0.91
C THR A 27 7.35 5.28 -0.56
N SER A 28 6.34 5.18 -1.43
CA SER A 28 4.96 5.56 -1.11
C SER A 28 4.01 4.40 -1.40
N SER A 29 3.07 4.14 -0.49
CA SER A 29 1.91 3.29 -0.77
C SER A 29 0.90 4.09 -1.59
N MET A 30 1.08 4.10 -2.91
CA MET A 30 0.31 4.95 -3.80
C MET A 30 -1.11 4.40 -4.03
N LYS A 31 -2.05 5.32 -4.11
CA LYS A 31 -3.37 5.11 -4.70
C LYS A 31 -3.32 5.66 -6.12
N ASN A 32 -3.78 4.90 -7.10
CA ASN A 32 -3.79 5.34 -8.49
C ASN A 32 -4.96 6.30 -8.76
N LEU A 33 -4.93 7.46 -8.09
CA LEU A 33 -5.99 8.45 -8.10
C LEU A 33 -6.27 8.97 -9.52
N ALA A 34 -5.23 9.18 -10.32
CA ALA A 34 -5.38 9.61 -11.71
C ALA A 34 -6.19 8.58 -12.51
N LYS A 35 -5.77 7.32 -12.50
CA LYS A 35 -6.50 6.23 -13.18
C LYS A 35 -7.94 6.13 -12.67
N SER A 36 -8.16 6.20 -11.36
CA SER A 36 -9.51 6.14 -10.78
C SER A 36 -10.46 7.20 -11.34
N VAL A 37 -9.96 8.43 -11.55
CA VAL A 37 -10.76 9.53 -12.08
C VAL A 37 -10.99 9.34 -13.58
N TYR A 38 -9.95 8.96 -14.34
CA TYR A 38 -10.09 8.71 -15.77
C TYR A 38 -11.04 7.56 -16.07
N ASP A 39 -10.91 6.42 -15.38
CA ASP A 39 -11.82 5.28 -15.52
C ASP A 39 -13.29 5.68 -15.24
N ALA A 40 -13.51 6.51 -14.20
CA ALA A 40 -14.84 7.00 -13.86
C ALA A 40 -15.41 7.96 -14.92
N LEU A 41 -14.59 8.86 -15.47
CA LEU A 41 -14.99 9.78 -16.53
C LEU A 41 -15.27 9.03 -17.84
N ASP A 42 -14.42 8.07 -18.20
CA ASP A 42 -14.61 7.23 -19.38
C ASP A 42 -15.92 6.44 -19.28
N ALA A 43 -16.20 5.83 -18.13
CA ALA A 43 -17.47 5.17 -17.87
C ALA A 43 -18.66 6.15 -17.99
N TYR A 44 -18.52 7.38 -17.49
CA TYR A 44 -19.56 8.41 -17.61
C TYR A 44 -19.86 8.81 -19.04
N TYR A 45 -18.83 9.16 -19.82
CA TYR A 45 -19.02 9.56 -21.22
C TYR A 45 -19.46 8.39 -22.12
N ALA A 46 -19.14 7.16 -21.75
CA ALA A 46 -19.65 5.95 -22.40
C ALA A 46 -21.10 5.58 -22.01
N GLY A 47 -21.72 6.31 -21.07
CA GLY A 47 -23.08 6.02 -20.58
C GLY A 47 -23.16 4.82 -19.61
N ASN A 48 -22.03 4.35 -19.10
CA ASN A 48 -21.89 3.19 -18.21
C ASN A 48 -21.49 3.59 -16.78
N PHE A 49 -21.73 4.83 -16.37
CA PHE A 49 -21.34 5.30 -15.04
C PHE A 49 -22.03 4.49 -13.94
N PRO A 50 -21.29 3.89 -12.98
CA PRO A 50 -21.86 3.05 -11.93
C PRO A 50 -22.42 3.89 -10.77
N GLY A 51 -23.33 4.82 -11.06
CA GLY A 51 -23.93 5.72 -10.10
C GLY A 51 -24.66 4.99 -8.96
N GLY A 52 -24.46 5.46 -7.72
CA GLY A 52 -25.09 4.86 -6.53
C GLY A 52 -24.41 3.59 -6.02
N THR A 53 -23.24 3.22 -6.56
CA THR A 53 -22.47 2.07 -6.11
C THR A 53 -21.16 2.49 -5.45
N SER A 54 -20.62 1.62 -4.60
CA SER A 54 -19.24 1.72 -4.12
C SER A 54 -18.37 0.81 -4.98
N VAL A 55 -17.30 1.37 -5.54
CA VAL A 55 -16.32 0.63 -6.34
C VAL A 55 -15.05 0.47 -5.53
N SER A 56 -14.53 -0.75 -5.45
CA SER A 56 -13.21 -1.02 -4.86
C SER A 56 -12.15 -0.98 -5.95
N LEU A 57 -11.10 -0.19 -5.74
CA LEU A 57 -9.98 -0.04 -6.68
C LEU A 57 -8.73 -0.61 -6.02
N ASP A 58 -8.56 -1.92 -6.15
CA ASP A 58 -7.44 -2.67 -5.58
C ASP A 58 -6.38 -3.00 -6.66
N ALA A 59 -5.42 -3.86 -6.32
CA ALA A 59 -4.36 -4.26 -7.23
C ALA A 59 -4.87 -4.95 -8.52
N THR A 60 -6.02 -5.61 -8.49
CA THR A 60 -6.58 -6.31 -9.66
C THR A 60 -6.98 -5.37 -10.79
N VAL A 61 -7.17 -4.08 -10.47
CA VAL A 61 -7.51 -3.01 -11.42
C VAL A 61 -6.45 -1.90 -11.44
N GLU A 62 -5.25 -2.20 -10.94
CA GLU A 62 -4.13 -1.26 -10.83
C GLU A 62 -4.47 0.00 -9.99
N GLY A 63 -5.36 -0.16 -9.00
CA GLY A 63 -5.82 0.91 -8.12
C GLY A 63 -4.81 1.30 -7.03
N VAL A 64 -3.83 0.43 -6.76
CA VAL A 64 -2.73 0.68 -5.81
C VAL A 64 -1.40 0.20 -6.39
N GLN A 65 -0.31 0.87 -6.02
CA GLN A 65 1.04 0.56 -6.51
C GLN A 65 2.15 1.11 -5.60
N LEU A 66 3.39 0.68 -5.83
CA LEU A 66 4.58 1.35 -5.31
C LEU A 66 5.30 2.08 -6.45
N PRO A 67 5.82 3.31 -6.23
CA PRO A 67 6.64 4.02 -7.21
C PRO A 67 8.06 3.45 -7.17
N MET A 68 8.24 2.24 -7.69
CA MET A 68 9.52 1.52 -7.58
C MET A 68 10.70 2.29 -8.19
N GLU A 69 10.47 3.07 -9.25
CA GLU A 69 11.49 3.94 -9.87
C GLU A 69 12.10 4.94 -8.88
N ASN A 70 11.29 5.55 -8.02
CA ASN A 70 11.73 6.54 -7.04
C ASN A 70 11.85 5.96 -5.61
N SER A 71 11.61 4.66 -5.45
CA SER A 71 11.75 3.98 -4.18
C SER A 71 13.22 3.74 -3.86
N ARG A 72 13.58 3.92 -2.58
CA ARG A 72 14.96 3.93 -2.09
C ARG A 72 15.28 2.66 -1.30
N PHE A 73 14.80 1.51 -1.76
CA PHE A 73 15.07 0.23 -1.12
C PHE A 73 16.51 -0.22 -1.38
N GLU A 74 17.18 -0.76 -0.36
CA GLU A 74 18.55 -1.26 -0.52
C GLU A 74 18.64 -2.66 -1.15
N LYS A 75 17.64 -3.51 -0.88
CA LYS A 75 17.65 -4.93 -1.26
C LYS A 75 16.41 -5.40 -2.01
N PHE A 76 15.31 -4.66 -1.91
CA PHE A 76 14.04 -5.01 -2.53
C PHE A 76 14.01 -4.46 -3.95
N THR A 77 13.92 -5.36 -4.92
CA THR A 77 14.06 -5.02 -6.35
C THR A 77 12.71 -4.89 -7.05
N GLN A 78 12.71 -4.34 -8.27
CA GLN A 78 11.53 -4.35 -9.14
C GLN A 78 10.99 -5.78 -9.34
N ALA A 79 11.87 -6.76 -9.55
CA ALA A 79 11.47 -8.15 -9.76
C ALA A 79 10.79 -8.76 -8.52
N ASP A 80 11.25 -8.40 -7.31
CA ASP A 80 10.60 -8.82 -6.07
C ASP A 80 9.20 -8.20 -5.95
N TYR A 81 9.08 -6.90 -6.27
CA TYR A 81 7.80 -6.21 -6.31
C TYR A 81 6.84 -6.85 -7.31
N ASP A 82 7.25 -7.04 -8.55
CA ASP A 82 6.41 -7.62 -9.61
C ASP A 82 5.92 -9.03 -9.23
N ALA A 83 6.81 -9.84 -8.64
CA ALA A 83 6.47 -11.18 -8.18
C ALA A 83 5.44 -11.18 -7.04
N ILE A 84 5.53 -10.24 -6.10
CA ILE A 84 4.56 -10.11 -5.00
C ILE A 84 3.25 -9.51 -5.50
N TYR A 85 3.32 -8.43 -6.29
CA TYR A 85 2.17 -7.74 -6.85
C TYR A 85 1.33 -8.69 -7.70
N GLY A 86 1.99 -9.50 -8.55
CA GLY A 86 1.31 -10.54 -9.33
C GLY A 86 0.54 -11.55 -8.47
N LYS A 87 1.09 -11.93 -7.30
CA LYS A 87 0.38 -12.82 -6.35
C LYS A 87 -0.79 -12.14 -5.65
N ILE A 88 -0.69 -10.85 -5.37
CA ILE A 88 -1.80 -10.06 -4.82
C ILE A 88 -2.92 -9.96 -5.86
N VAL A 89 -2.57 -9.65 -7.12
CA VAL A 89 -3.52 -9.63 -8.25
C VAL A 89 -4.18 -11.00 -8.44
N ALA A 90 -3.43 -12.08 -8.32
CA ALA A 90 -3.93 -13.45 -8.39
C ALA A 90 -4.68 -13.91 -7.12
N GLN A 91 -4.79 -13.04 -6.11
CA GLN A 91 -5.41 -13.34 -4.80
C GLN A 91 -4.81 -14.56 -4.08
N GLU A 92 -3.54 -14.87 -4.35
CA GLU A 92 -2.79 -15.93 -3.65
C GLU A 92 -2.30 -15.49 -2.27
N ILE A 93 -2.32 -14.19 -2.00
CA ILE A 93 -1.96 -13.59 -0.71
C ILE A 93 -3.21 -12.99 -0.09
N GLU A 94 -3.61 -13.49 1.08
CA GLU A 94 -4.69 -12.90 1.88
C GLU A 94 -4.19 -11.59 2.51
N ILE A 95 -4.80 -10.46 2.13
CA ILE A 95 -4.58 -9.17 2.79
C ILE A 95 -5.59 -9.04 3.94
N LEU A 96 -5.06 -8.93 5.16
CA LEU A 96 -5.87 -8.78 6.36
C LEU A 96 -6.26 -7.31 6.57
N ASN A 97 -7.51 -7.09 6.99
CA ASN A 97 -7.93 -5.81 7.55
C ASN A 97 -7.67 -5.78 9.07
N ASP A 98 -7.87 -4.62 9.67
CA ASP A 98 -7.61 -4.39 11.09
C ASP A 98 -8.34 -5.39 11.99
N ALA A 99 -9.61 -5.68 11.71
CA ALA A 99 -10.40 -6.63 12.50
C ALA A 99 -9.84 -8.05 12.43
N ALA A 100 -9.43 -8.50 11.24
CA ALA A 100 -8.82 -9.80 11.03
C ALA A 100 -7.43 -9.89 11.70
N VAL A 101 -6.65 -8.80 11.71
CA VAL A 101 -5.38 -8.75 12.44
C VAL A 101 -5.61 -8.86 13.95
N VAL A 102 -6.59 -8.11 14.49
CA VAL A 102 -6.97 -8.17 15.92
C VAL A 102 -7.37 -9.59 16.32
N GLU A 103 -8.23 -10.23 15.53
CA GLU A 103 -8.67 -11.61 15.76
C GLU A 103 -7.49 -12.58 15.74
N LYS A 104 -6.64 -12.53 14.71
CA LYS A 104 -5.47 -13.42 14.59
C LYS A 104 -4.42 -13.17 15.69
N ALA A 105 -4.25 -11.93 16.14
CA ALA A 105 -3.32 -11.57 17.20
C ALA A 105 -3.82 -11.99 18.59
N GLY A 106 -5.14 -12.10 18.77
CA GLY A 106 -5.76 -12.43 20.07
C GLY A 106 -5.53 -11.36 21.14
N LYS A 107 -5.40 -10.09 20.74
CA LYS A 107 -5.12 -8.93 21.61
C LYS A 107 -6.18 -7.84 21.43
N PRO A 108 -6.38 -6.94 22.41
CA PRO A 108 -7.16 -5.71 22.21
C PRO A 108 -6.61 -4.87 21.06
N ALA A 109 -7.49 -4.16 20.34
CA ALA A 109 -7.11 -3.39 19.14
C ALA A 109 -6.06 -2.32 19.42
N GLU A 110 -6.09 -1.73 20.62
CA GLU A 110 -5.16 -0.69 21.06
C GLU A 110 -3.75 -1.23 21.32
N GLU A 111 -3.60 -2.55 21.47
CA GLU A 111 -2.34 -3.24 21.71
C GLU A 111 -1.77 -3.90 20.45
N VAL A 112 -2.52 -3.92 19.35
CA VAL A 112 -2.07 -4.46 18.06
C VAL A 112 -1.03 -3.52 17.45
N THR A 113 0.09 -4.10 17.05
CA THR A 113 1.21 -3.41 16.40
C THR A 113 1.47 -4.00 15.01
N ALA A 114 2.32 -3.33 14.23
CA ALA A 114 2.79 -3.88 12.96
C ALA A 114 3.47 -5.26 13.11
N GLY A 115 4.03 -5.57 14.29
CA GLY A 115 4.63 -6.87 14.58
C GLY A 115 3.61 -8.01 14.76
N ASP A 116 2.33 -7.68 14.95
CA ASP A 116 1.24 -8.66 15.08
C ASP A 116 0.64 -9.07 13.72
N ILE A 117 1.02 -8.38 12.65
CA ILE A 117 0.64 -8.75 11.29
C ILE A 117 1.40 -10.03 10.93
N VAL A 118 0.66 -11.14 10.83
CA VAL A 118 1.22 -12.44 10.44
C VAL A 118 1.81 -12.35 9.05
N THR A 119 3.13 -12.46 8.96
CA THR A 119 3.87 -12.46 7.69
C THR A 119 4.51 -13.83 7.53
N GLU A 120 4.02 -14.64 6.58
CA GLU A 120 4.46 -16.03 6.43
C GLU A 120 5.94 -16.18 6.04
N LYS A 121 6.57 -15.10 5.55
CA LYS A 121 7.89 -15.14 4.90
C LYS A 121 8.87 -14.09 5.39
N VAL A 122 8.49 -13.24 6.34
CA VAL A 122 9.32 -12.12 6.80
C VAL A 122 9.27 -12.05 8.30
N LYS A 123 10.43 -11.91 8.96
CA LYS A 123 10.48 -11.57 10.38
C LYS A 123 10.36 -10.05 10.50
N VAL A 124 9.28 -9.57 11.10
CA VAL A 124 9.09 -8.13 11.36
C VAL A 124 9.71 -7.79 12.72
N GLU A 125 10.66 -6.86 12.74
CA GLU A 125 11.21 -6.28 13.96
C GLU A 125 10.82 -4.81 14.02
N VAL A 126 9.99 -4.45 15.01
CA VAL A 126 9.59 -3.05 15.24
C VAL A 126 10.68 -2.41 16.09
N ILE A 127 11.48 -1.54 15.48
CA ILE A 127 12.48 -0.75 16.18
C ILE A 127 11.74 0.41 16.88
N LYS A 128 11.83 0.44 18.22
CA LYS A 128 11.29 1.51 19.06
C LYS A 128 12.34 2.58 19.34
#